data_AF-A0A419JU32-F1
#
_entry.id   AF-A0A419JU32-F1
#
_cell.length_a   1.000
_cell.length_b   1.000
_cell.length_c   1.000
_cell.angle_alpha   90.00
_cell.angle_beta   90.00
_cell.angle_gamma   90.00
#
_symmetry.space_group_name_H-M   'P 1'
#
loop_
_entity.id
_entity.type
_entity.pdbx_description
1 polymer ?
#
loop_
_entity_poly.entity_id
_entity_poly.type
_entity_poly.pdbx_seq_one_letter_code
_entity_poly.pdbx_strand_id
1 'polypeptide(L)' 'MVSLRALAPSLTRITIAAAVGAALHIGQGNPNLVDAKAVEFSRAVLAQTDIEGEVISCEGPKDNAPAF' A
#
# COMPACT_ATOMS: atom_id res chain seq x y z
N MET A 1 7.30 -21.96 -3.06
CA MET A 1 6.46 -21.29 -2.04
C MET A 1 7.38 -20.64 -1.03
N VAL A 2 7.36 -19.31 -0.95
CA VAL A 2 8.22 -18.53 -0.03
C VAL A 2 7.69 -18.69 1.41
N SER A 3 8.59 -18.86 2.39
CA SER A 3 8.16 -18.92 3.79
C SER A 3 7.68 -17.55 4.26
N LEU A 4 6.72 -17.52 5.20
CA LEU A 4 6.25 -16.25 5.79
C LEU A 4 7.41 -15.42 6.36
N ARG A 5 8.42 -16.09 6.93
CA ARG A 5 9.61 -15.43 7.46
C ARG A 5 10.44 -14.73 6.38
N ALA A 6 10.52 -15.33 5.20
CA ALA A 6 11.22 -14.75 4.05
C ALA A 6 10.44 -13.59 3.41
N LEU A 7 9.13 -13.50 3.61
CA LEU A 7 8.30 -12.37 3.14
C LEU A 7 8.45 -11.11 4.01
N ALA A 8 8.86 -11.24 5.27
CA ALA A 8 8.90 -10.13 6.22
C ALA A 8 9.60 -8.86 5.70
N PRO A 9 10.78 -8.93 5.05
CA PRO A 9 11.43 -7.73 4.49
C PRO A 9 10.64 -7.05 3.37
N SER A 10 9.89 -7.82 2.58
CA SER A 10 9.04 -7.28 1.52
C SER A 10 7.78 -6.63 2.10
N LEU A 11 7.18 -7.22 3.13
CA LEU A 11 6.05 -6.64 3.86
C LEU A 11 6.42 -5.28 4.49
N THR A 12 7.60 -5.18 5.11
CA THR A 12 8.08 -3.89 5.65
C THR A 12 8.31 -2.85 4.56
N ARG A 13 8.77 -3.25 3.36
CA ARG A 13 8.94 -2.31 2.24
C ARG A 13 7.62 -1.74 1.73
N ILE A 14 6.53 -2.51 1.77
CA ILE A 14 5.19 -2.03 1.41
C ILE A 14 4.75 -0.89 2.34
N THR A 15 4.94 -1.06 3.65
CA THR A 15 4.55 -0.03 4.64
C THR A 15 5.45 1.20 4.58
N ILE A 16 6.76 1.02 4.34
CA ILE A 16 7.69 2.14 4.12
C ILE A 16 7.28 2.95 2.89
N ALA A 17 6.91 2.29 1.79
CA ALA A 17 6.50 2.96 0.57
C ALA A 17 5.24 3.81 0.79
N ALA A 18 4.22 3.27 1.47
CA ALA A 18 3.04 4.05 1.87
C ALA A 18 3.43 5.29 2.69
N ALA A 19 4.28 5.12 3.72
CA ALA A 19 4.69 6.23 4.58
C ALA A 19 5.44 7.32 3.80
N VAL A 20 6.33 6.94 2.87
CA VAL A 20 7.07 7.89 2.02
C VAL A 20 6.13 8.61 1.05
N GLY A 21 5.21 7.88 0.41
CA GLY A 21 4.21 8.47 -0.49
C GLY A 21 3.33 9.50 0.22
N ALA A 22 2.87 9.16 1.44
CA ALA A 22 2.07 10.06 2.28
C ALA A 22 2.86 11.29 2.75
N ALA A 23 4.10 11.10 3.20
CA ALA A 23 4.89 12.13 3.88
C ALA A 23 5.09 13.41 3.04
N LEU A 24 5.15 13.27 1.70
CA LEU A 24 5.28 14.40 0.78
C LEU A 24 4.06 15.34 0.77
N HIS A 25 2.92 14.89 1.30
CA HIS A 25 1.64 15.60 1.23
C HIS A 25 1.07 15.96 2.61
N ILE A 26 1.73 15.56 3.70
CA ILE A 26 1.33 15.91 5.07
C ILE A 26 1.43 17.43 5.26
N GLY A 27 0.42 18.02 5.93
CA GLY A 27 0.38 19.45 6.22
C GLY A 27 -0.19 20.32 5.10
N GLN A 28 -0.56 19.74 3.95
CA GLN A 28 -1.16 20.47 2.82
C GLN A 28 -2.68 20.66 2.95
N GLY A 29 -3.30 20.21 4.05
CA GLY A 29 -4.74 20.33 4.27
C GLY A 29 -5.62 19.43 3.40
N ASN A 30 -5.03 18.45 2.69
CA ASN A 30 -5.74 17.53 1.80
C ASN A 30 -5.54 16.06 2.23
N PRO A 31 -6.37 15.52 3.15
CA PRO A 31 -6.21 14.16 3.66
C PRO A 31 -6.44 13.09 2.59
N ASN A 32 -7.36 13.33 1.64
CA ASN A 32 -7.63 12.39 0.54
C ASN A 32 -6.40 12.24 -0.38
N LEU A 33 -5.64 13.31 -0.60
CA LEU A 33 -4.39 13.24 -1.36
C LEU A 33 -3.31 12.45 -0.61
N VAL A 34 -3.20 12.65 0.70
CA VAL A 34 -2.25 11.91 1.55
C VAL A 34 -2.53 10.40 1.47
N ASP A 35 -3.80 10.04 1.60
CA ASP A 35 -4.27 8.66 1.52
C ASP A 35 -4.03 8.05 0.13
N ALA A 36 -4.46 8.74 -0.93
CA ALA A 36 -4.27 8.28 -2.30
C ALA A 36 -2.79 8.02 -2.63
N LYS A 37 -1.87 8.84 -2.10
CA LYS A 37 -0.43 8.67 -2.31
C LYS A 37 0.18 7.55 -1.47
N ALA A 38 -0.36 7.28 -0.29
CA ALA A 38 -0.01 6.10 0.49
C ALA A 38 -0.40 4.81 -0.25
N VAL A 39 -1.62 4.76 -0.78
CA VAL A 39 -2.17 3.63 -1.54
C VAL A 39 -1.38 3.38 -2.82
N GLU A 40 -1.12 4.43 -3.60
CA GLU A 40 -0.36 4.34 -4.86
C GLU A 40 1.01 3.69 -4.66
N PHE A 41 1.77 4.16 -3.67
CA PHE A 41 3.14 3.71 -3.44
C PHE A 41 3.20 2.30 -2.85
N SER A 42 2.35 1.99 -1.87
CA SER A 42 2.30 0.64 -1.28
C SER A 42 1.84 -0.41 -2.29
N ARG A 43 0.87 -0.09 -3.15
CA ARG A 43 0.40 -0.99 -4.23
C ARG A 43 1.50 -1.27 -5.25
N ALA A 44 2.32 -0.27 -5.61
CA ALA A 44 3.44 -0.46 -6.52
C ALA A 44 4.51 -1.42 -5.97
N VAL A 45 4.74 -1.42 -4.65
CA VAL A 45 5.68 -2.35 -4.00
C VAL A 45 5.05 -3.72 -3.78
N LEU A 46 3.76 -3.78 -3.42
CA LEU A 46 3.05 -5.05 -3.28
C LEU A 46 3.06 -5.84 -4.60
N ALA A 47 2.85 -5.17 -5.74
CA ALA A 47 2.88 -5.78 -7.06
C ALA A 47 4.25 -6.40 -7.45
N GLN A 48 5.34 -6.04 -6.76
CA GLN A 48 6.67 -6.62 -6.95
C GLN A 48 6.99 -7.76 -5.98
N THR A 49 6.06 -8.06 -5.06
CA THR A 49 6.24 -9.12 -4.07
C THR A 49 5.72 -10.44 -4.64
N ASP A 50 6.54 -11.50 -4.55
CA ASP A 50 6.19 -12.85 -5.03
C ASP A 50 5.17 -13.53 -4.09
N ILE A 51 3.92 -13.07 -4.16
CA ILE A 51 2.76 -13.57 -3.40
C ILE A 51 1.56 -13.65 -4.34
N GLU A 52 0.86 -14.78 -4.27
CA GLU A 52 -0.50 -14.91 -4.79
C GLU A 52 -1.47 -14.68 -3.61
N GLY A 53 -2.03 -13.46 -3.53
CA GLY A 53 -2.83 -13.02 -2.38
C GLY A 53 -4.07 -12.25 -2.79
N GLU A 54 -5.07 -12.24 -1.90
CA GLU A 54 -6.35 -11.55 -2.10
C GLU A 54 -6.50 -10.42 -1.08
N VAL A 55 -6.95 -9.25 -1.55
CA VAL A 55 -7.29 -8.13 -0.67
C VAL A 55 -8.65 -8.39 -0.05
N ILE A 56 -8.67 -8.80 1.21
CA ILE A 56 -9.90 -9.08 1.97
C ILE A 56 -10.39 -7.89 2.83
N SER A 57 -9.54 -6.88 3.03
CA SER A 57 -9.84 -5.67 3.81
C SER A 57 -8.95 -4.52 3.36
N CYS A 58 -9.55 -3.40 2.97
CA CYS A 58 -8.84 -2.18 2.52
C CYS A 58 -9.79 -0.96 2.52
N GLU A 59 -9.56 0.01 1.65
CA GLU A 59 -10.24 1.32 1.58
C GLU A 59 -11.76 1.27 1.34
N GLY A 60 -12.26 0.18 0.78
CA GLY A 60 -13.69 0.02 0.57
C GLY A 60 -14.05 -1.02 -0.48
N PRO A 61 -15.34 -1.12 -0.84
CA PRO A 61 -15.75 -1.95 -1.97
C PRO A 61 -15.17 -1.40 -3.28
N LYS A 62 -14.91 -2.30 -4.22
CA LYS A 62 -14.32 -2.00 -5.54
C LYS A 62 -14.99 -0.83 -6.27
N ASP A 63 -16.29 -0.65 -6.11
CA ASP A 63 -17.05 0.41 -6.77
C ASP A 63 -16.70 1.82 -6.25
N ASN A 64 -16.22 1.91 -5.01
CA ASN A 64 -15.91 3.17 -4.33
C ASN A 64 -14.41 3.37 -4.07
N ALA A 65 -13.62 2.30 -4.17
CA ALA A 65 -12.17 2.29 -4.01
C ALA A 65 -11.52 1.73 -5.28
N PRO A 66 -11.12 2.59 -6.25
CA PRO A 66 -10.54 2.14 -7.52
C PRO A 66 -9.10 1.61 -7.36
N ALA A 67 -8.50 1.83 -6.21
CA ALA A 67 -7.16 1.38 -5.88
C ALA A 67 -7.07 0.90 -4.42
N PHE A 68 -6.00 0.14 -4.24
CA PHE A 68 -5.95 -1.26 -3.81
C PHE A 68 -6.81 -2.24 -4.64
#